data_AF-A0A1A8F995-F1
#
_entry.id   AF-A0A1A8F995-F1
#
_cell.length_a   1.000
_cell.length_b   1.000
_cell.length_c   1.000
_cell.angle_alpha   90.00
_cell.angle_beta   90.00
_cell.angle_gamma   90.00
#
_symmetry.space_group_name_H-M   'P 1'
#
loop_
_entity.id
_entity.type
_entity.pdbx_description
1 polymer ?
#
loop_
_entity_poly.entity_id
_entity_poly.type
_entity_poly.pdbx_seq_one_letter_code
_entity_poly.pdbx_strand_id
1 'polypeptide(L)' 'MVQTVKSMGARHNVREPYEAYVDEKNKVVSTPSFMWETDYHYHYIFDGIGNMVKHVMRLST' A
#
# COMPACT_ATOMS: atom_id res chain seq x y z
N MET A 1 -4.29 -11.58 -6.53
CA MET A 1 -3.08 -10.74 -6.76
C MET A 1 -1.76 -11.37 -6.31
N VAL A 2 -1.71 -12.13 -5.20
CA VAL A 2 -0.45 -12.71 -4.68
C VAL A 2 0.38 -13.44 -5.75
N GLN A 3 -0.26 -14.30 -6.56
CA GLN A 3 0.45 -15.09 -7.57
C GLN A 3 1.01 -14.22 -8.70
N THR A 4 0.25 -13.21 -9.16
CA THR A 4 0.69 -12.28 -10.22
C THR A 4 1.88 -11.43 -9.78
N VAL A 5 1.86 -10.90 -8.55
CA VAL A 5 2.99 -10.13 -8.01
C VAL A 5 4.25 -10.99 -7.91
N LYS A 6 4.10 -12.25 -7.48
CA LYS A 6 5.21 -13.22 -7.42
C LYS A 6 5.75 -13.57 -8.80
N SER A 7 4.88 -13.78 -9.80
CA SER A 7 5.33 -14.07 -11.17
C SER A 7 6.06 -12.89 -11.83
N MET A 8 5.84 -11.67 -11.35
CA MET A 8 6.57 -10.46 -11.76
C MET A 8 7.90 -10.28 -11.01
N GLY A 9 8.31 -11.22 -10.15
CA GLY A 9 9.56 -11.16 -9.40
C GLY A 9 9.50 -10.32 -8.12
N ALA A 10 8.31 -9.90 -7.69
CA ALA A 10 8.12 -9.10 -6.48
C ALA A 10 7.60 -9.95 -5.29
N ARG A 11 7.85 -9.48 -4.07
CA ARG A 11 7.27 -10.06 -2.86
C ARG A 11 5.97 -9.35 -2.52
N HIS A 12 4.87 -10.09 -2.51
CA HIS A 12 3.59 -9.57 -2.02
C HIS A 12 3.55 -9.59 -0.49
N ASN A 13 3.30 -8.43 0.13
CA ASN A 13 3.06 -8.31 1.56
C ASN A 13 1.59 -7.90 1.76
N VAL A 14 0.80 -8.77 2.39
CA VAL A 14 -0.62 -8.50 2.67
C VAL A 14 -0.72 -7.34 3.66
N ARG A 15 -1.67 -6.43 3.40
CA ARG A 15 -1.95 -5.23 4.19
C ARG A 15 -3.44 -4.97 4.23
N GLU A 16 -3.88 -4.40 5.34
CA GLU A 16 -5.23 -3.86 5.49
C GLU A 16 -5.40 -2.58 4.65
N PRO A 17 -6.64 -2.18 4.27
CA PRO A 17 -6.86 -1.06 3.34
C PRO A 17 -6.39 0.30 3.87
N TYR A 18 -6.35 0.48 5.19
CA TYR A 18 -5.85 1.70 5.85
C TYR A 18 -4.33 1.70 6.11
N GLU A 19 -3.63 0.62 5.74
CA GLU A 19 -2.18 0.50 5.90
C GLU A 19 -1.41 0.86 4.62
N ALA A 20 -0.13 1.17 4.81
CA ALA A 20 0.85 1.29 3.73
C ALA A 20 2.02 0.32 3.98
N TYR A 21 2.57 -0.24 2.91
CA TYR A 21 3.83 -0.97 2.93
C TYR A 21 4.96 -0.07 2.41
N VAL A 22 6.09 -0.09 3.10
CA VAL A 22 7.30 0.67 2.75
C VAL A 22 8.45 -0.31 2.54
N ASP A 23 9.03 -0.27 1.34
CA ASP A 23 10.34 -0.83 1.05
C ASP A 23 11.36 0.32 1.11
N GLU A 24 11.98 0.49 2.27
CA GLU A 24 12.94 1.57 2.51
C GLU A 24 14.18 1.46 1.63
N LYS A 25 14.63 0.22 1.35
CA LYS A 25 15.83 -0.03 0.54
C LYS A 25 15.64 0.48 -0.88
N ASN A 26 14.48 0.22 -1.47
CA ASN A 26 14.17 0.61 -2.85
C ASN A 26 13.36 1.91 -2.94
N LYS A 27 13.04 2.54 -1.81
CA LYS A 27 12.18 3.74 -1.70
C LYS A 27 10.82 3.56 -2.38
N VAL A 28 10.21 2.38 -2.26
CA VAL A 28 8.89 2.08 -2.81
C VAL A 28 7.86 2.10 -1.69
N VAL A 29 6.75 2.82 -1.88
CA VAL A 29 5.62 2.84 -0.96
C VAL A 29 4.37 2.40 -1.71
N SER A 30 3.54 1.54 -1.09
CA SER A 30 2.29 1.03 -1.69
C SER A 30 1.18 0.90 -0.66
N THR A 31 -0.08 0.98 -1.10
CA THR A 31 -1.28 0.74 -0.28
C THR A 31 -2.36 0.05 -1.13
N PRO A 32 -3.25 -0.80 -0.57
CA PRO A 32 -4.26 -1.52 -1.35
C PRO A 32 -5.29 -0.63 -2.06
N SER A 33 -5.72 0.47 -1.45
CA SER A 33 -6.77 1.36 -2.02
C SER A 33 -8.02 0.57 -2.44
N PHE A 34 -8.57 0.81 -3.65
CA PHE A 34 -9.75 0.12 -4.20
C PHE A 34 -9.51 -1.36 -4.56
N MET A 35 -8.34 -1.93 -4.26
CA MET A 35 -8.09 -3.36 -4.40
C MET A 35 -8.71 -4.20 -3.28
N TRP A 36 -9.35 -3.56 -2.30
CA TRP A 36 -10.09 -4.16 -1.19
C TRP A 36 -11.60 -3.95 -1.39
N GLU A 37 -12.43 -4.87 -0.88
CA GLU A 37 -13.88 -4.76 -0.91
C GLU A 37 -14.36 -3.74 0.13
N THR A 38 -14.67 -2.52 -0.32
CA THR A 38 -14.72 -1.36 0.57
C THR A 38 -16.09 -1.01 1.13
N ASP A 39 -17.16 -1.74 0.79
CA ASP A 39 -18.56 -1.57 1.24
C ASP A 39 -18.85 -0.23 1.96
N TYR A 40 -19.02 -0.24 3.27
CA TYR A 40 -19.31 0.94 4.09
C TYR A 40 -18.06 1.64 4.65
N HIS A 41 -16.86 1.21 4.25
CA HIS A 41 -15.57 1.63 4.81
C HIS A 41 -14.69 2.40 3.82
N TYR A 42 -15.30 3.20 2.93
CA TYR A 42 -14.55 4.04 1.96
C TYR A 42 -13.49 4.95 2.59
N HIS A 43 -13.66 5.34 3.86
CA HIS A 43 -12.67 6.13 4.57
C HIS A 43 -11.33 5.39 4.76
N TYR A 44 -11.30 4.06 4.80
CA TYR A 44 -10.05 3.31 4.87
C TYR A 44 -9.15 3.53 3.65
N ILE A 45 -9.73 3.77 2.48
CA ILE A 45 -8.96 4.13 1.28
C ILE A 45 -8.27 5.48 1.50
N PHE A 46 -9.01 6.45 2.05
CA PHE A 46 -8.46 7.77 2.37
C PHE A 46 -7.32 7.67 3.40
N ASP A 47 -7.52 6.88 4.46
CA ASP A 47 -6.52 6.66 5.50
C ASP A 47 -5.26 5.98 4.95
N GLY A 48 -5.43 4.94 4.14
CA GLY A 48 -4.32 4.21 3.49
C GLY A 48 -3.50 5.10 2.55
N ILE A 49 -4.17 5.90 1.70
CA ILE A 49 -3.50 6.87 0.83
C ILE A 49 -2.80 7.95 1.65
N GLY A 50 -3.45 8.48 2.69
CA GLY A 50 -2.87 9.48 3.58
C GLY A 50 -1.60 8.96 4.27
N ASN A 51 -1.60 7.71 4.74
CA ASN A 51 -0.42 7.06 5.30
C ASN A 51 0.68 6.85 4.26
N MET A 52 0.33 6.41 3.04
CA MET A 52 1.27 6.28 1.93
C MET A 52 1.97 7.61 1.63
N VAL A 53 1.23 8.71 1.50
CA VAL A 53 1.79 10.05 1.23
C VAL A 53 2.74 10.50 2.35
N LYS A 54 2.37 10.31 3.63
CA LYS A 54 3.25 10.62 4.76
C LYS A 54 4.58 9.86 4.68
N HIS A 55 4.57 8.59 4.28
CA HIS A 55 5.79 7.81 4.11
C HIS A 55 6.64 8.31 2.93
N VAL A 56 6.03 8.65 1.79
CA VAL A 56 6.74 9.26 0.66
C VAL A 56 7.45 10.55 1.07
N MET A 57 6.77 11.43 1.82
CA MET A 57 7.37 12.66 2.33
C MET A 57 8.59 12.39 3.23
N ARG A 58 8.51 11.39 4.12
CA ARG A 58 9.64 11.01 4.99
C ARG A 58 10.85 10.47 4.22
N LEU A 59 10.63 9.77 3.10
CA LEU A 59 11.70 9.24 2.24
C LEU A 59 12.32 10.28 1.29
N SER A 60 11.66 11.44 1.18
CA SER A 60 12.08 12.56 0.31
C SER A 60 12.97 13.57 1.03
N THR A 61 13.17 13.39 2.33
CA THR A 61 14.12 14.13 3.17
C THR A 61 15.38 13.30 3.35
#